data_AF-A0AAW0DIU3-F1
#
_entry.id   AF-A0AAW0DIU3-F1
#
_cell.length_a   1.000
_cell.length_b   1.000
_cell.length_c   1.000
_cell.angle_alpha   90.00
_cell.angle_beta   90.00
_cell.angle_gamma   90.00
#
_symmetry.space_group_name_H-M   'P 1'
#
loop_
_entity.id
_entity.type
_entity.pdbx_description
1 polymer ?
#
loop_
_entity_poly.entity_id
_entity_poly.type
_entity_poly.pdbx_seq_one_letter_code
_entity_poly.pdbx_strand_id
1 'polypeptide(L)'
;MASLVRTATILLSAPAALAATLAAAVTPVVKSTTSYGVLSNPGLTRDSCSSNLWNNNVLWVCRDTEQLNSAGNPVLPVVVNTASYSSMPNSPSNPQPLSLTSPQGFGSPFYPLESDECPTFGACSDGTRWVGWPDTGPVVTFRGSGGNTNAYAFMSRNHLSGLSQINTPSYSLYHLLSQSSGPMPSVSLAVSSFWSSSQIGYGSAASVVMNGYAYLYGATPDGKLALARAAQTGFLGALDDKSLYEYYVNGAWTRTAPSRTASNIALPNTSSAQGTIYWSPKWNSYVWIGGDGFPNANFYISTAPNPEGPWTAAARFYTGTVGNGSLGAYSTVAHPSLTDGTGNYIFITWTRTNKNSAGVEVYDQPLVRVDWQ
;
A
#
# COMPACT_ATOMS: atom_id res chain seq x y z
N MET A 1 58.44 -38.01 33.60
CA MET A 1 57.43 -36.96 33.38
C MET A 1 57.33 -36.74 31.87
N ALA A 2 56.27 -37.25 31.23
CA ALA A 2 55.98 -37.03 29.81
C ALA A 2 54.53 -36.54 29.72
N SER A 3 54.35 -35.32 29.23
CA SER A 3 53.04 -34.67 29.10
C SER A 3 52.47 -34.96 27.71
N LEU A 4 51.28 -35.54 27.67
CA LEU A 4 50.55 -35.89 26.46
C LEU A 4 49.51 -34.79 26.18
N VAL A 5 49.77 -33.93 25.20
CA VAL A 5 48.79 -32.93 24.73
C VAL A 5 47.92 -33.57 23.66
N ARG A 6 46.61 -33.71 23.93
CA ARG A 6 45.62 -34.13 22.93
C ARG A 6 45.02 -32.91 22.24
N THR A 7 45.29 -32.77 20.96
CA THR A 7 44.65 -31.79 20.08
C THR A 7 43.28 -32.32 19.65
N ALA A 8 42.20 -31.64 20.06
CA ALA A 8 40.85 -31.95 19.62
C ALA A 8 40.54 -31.21 18.31
N THR A 9 40.35 -31.94 17.21
CA THR A 9 39.90 -31.39 15.93
C THR A 9 38.38 -31.24 15.94
N ILE A 10 37.89 -30.00 15.97
CA ILE A 10 36.46 -29.70 15.81
C ILE A 10 36.17 -29.67 14.31
N LEU A 11 35.46 -30.69 13.81
CA LEU A 11 34.89 -30.71 12.46
C LEU A 11 33.65 -29.80 12.44
N LEU A 12 33.79 -28.60 11.87
CA LEU A 12 32.66 -27.75 11.51
C LEU A 12 32.00 -28.32 10.25
N SER A 13 30.85 -28.99 10.43
CA SER A 13 29.98 -29.38 9.32
C SER A 13 29.34 -28.13 8.72
N ALA A 14 29.63 -27.82 7.46
CA ALA A 14 28.93 -26.79 6.71
C ALA A 14 27.43 -27.17 6.58
N PRO A 15 26.50 -26.23 6.81
CA PRO A 15 25.09 -26.50 6.57
C PRO A 15 24.89 -26.75 5.07
N ALA A 16 24.38 -27.93 4.73
CA ALA A 16 23.94 -28.23 3.39
C ALA A 16 22.80 -27.25 3.03
N ALA A 17 23.06 -26.35 2.08
CA ALA A 17 22.03 -25.53 1.49
C ALA A 17 21.07 -26.46 0.75
N LEU A 18 19.91 -26.76 1.34
CA LEU A 18 18.79 -27.31 0.60
C LEU A 18 18.46 -26.30 -0.49
N ALA A 19 18.74 -26.67 -1.75
CA ALA A 19 18.24 -25.96 -2.90
C ALA A 19 16.71 -26.02 -2.85
N ALA A 20 16.09 -24.97 -2.33
CA ALA A 20 14.64 -24.81 -2.40
C ALA A 20 14.26 -24.83 -3.88
N THR A 21 13.50 -25.84 -4.30
CA THR A 21 12.89 -25.86 -5.62
C THR A 21 12.07 -24.58 -5.75
N LEU A 22 12.44 -23.72 -6.71
CA LEU A 22 11.68 -22.51 -7.00
C LEU A 22 10.22 -22.91 -7.24
N ALA A 23 9.31 -22.33 -6.46
CA ALA A 23 7.89 -22.55 -6.64
C ALA A 23 7.51 -22.17 -8.09
N ALA A 24 6.76 -23.02 -8.77
CA ALA A 24 6.32 -22.73 -10.13
C ALA A 24 5.39 -21.52 -10.13
N ALA A 25 5.45 -20.72 -11.20
CA ALA A 25 4.50 -19.64 -11.42
C ALA A 25 3.05 -20.17 -11.39
N VAL A 26 2.20 -19.52 -10.61
CA VAL A 26 0.78 -19.91 -10.46
C VAL A 26 -0.08 -18.93 -11.23
N THR A 27 -1.11 -19.43 -11.92
CA THR A 27 -2.20 -18.60 -12.46
C THR A 27 -3.43 -18.78 -11.58
N PRO A 28 -3.70 -17.85 -10.66
CA PRO A 28 -4.90 -17.89 -9.82
C PRO A 28 -6.18 -17.99 -10.64
N VAL A 29 -7.11 -18.84 -10.20
CA VAL A 29 -8.42 -18.99 -10.82
C VAL A 29 -9.49 -18.59 -9.81
N VAL A 30 -10.39 -17.70 -10.22
CA VAL A 30 -11.53 -17.27 -9.41
C VAL A 30 -12.53 -18.42 -9.31
N LYS A 31 -12.93 -18.75 -8.09
CA LYS A 31 -14.02 -19.67 -7.79
C LYS A 31 -15.37 -18.96 -7.77
N SER A 32 -15.44 -17.85 -7.05
CA SER A 32 -16.65 -17.04 -6.90
C SER A 32 -16.31 -15.62 -6.46
N THR A 33 -17.26 -14.70 -6.64
CA THR A 33 -17.19 -13.35 -6.09
C THR A 33 -18.44 -13.06 -5.26
N THR A 34 -18.27 -12.30 -4.17
CA THR A 34 -19.37 -11.89 -3.29
C THR A 34 -19.26 -10.39 -3.03
N SER A 35 -20.31 -9.63 -3.38
CA SER A 35 -20.37 -8.19 -3.08
C SER A 35 -20.77 -7.96 -1.63
N TYR A 36 -20.02 -7.08 -0.95
CA TYR A 36 -20.34 -6.58 0.39
C TYR A 36 -20.99 -5.19 0.32
N GLY A 37 -21.34 -4.71 -0.87
CA GLY A 37 -21.84 -3.36 -1.07
C GLY A 37 -20.72 -2.32 -1.06
N VAL A 38 -21.05 -1.11 -0.65
CA VAL A 38 -20.12 0.04 -0.57
C VAL A 38 -19.61 0.18 0.85
N LEU A 39 -18.32 0.50 1.03
CA LEU A 39 -17.77 0.87 2.34
C LEU A 39 -18.60 2.03 2.94
N SER A 40 -19.18 1.80 4.12
CA SER A 40 -19.98 2.82 4.79
C SER A 40 -19.06 3.84 5.44
N ASN A 41 -19.17 5.09 4.96
CA ASN A 41 -18.44 6.26 5.46
C ASN A 41 -19.44 7.31 5.95
N PRO A 42 -20.05 7.14 7.14
CA PRO A 42 -21.09 8.04 7.60
C PRO A 42 -20.64 9.50 7.60
N GLY A 43 -21.32 10.33 6.82
CA GLY A 43 -21.06 11.78 6.72
C GLY A 43 -19.79 12.17 5.97
N LEU A 44 -19.11 11.25 5.27
CA LEU A 44 -17.89 11.52 4.51
C LEU A 44 -17.96 10.93 3.10
N THR A 45 -17.30 11.60 2.15
CA THR A 45 -16.95 11.04 0.84
C THR A 45 -15.43 10.95 0.74
N ARG A 46 -14.90 9.84 0.24
CA ARG A 46 -13.46 9.52 0.32
C ARG A 46 -12.91 8.94 -0.96
N ASP A 47 -11.80 9.51 -1.37
CA ASP A 47 -11.03 9.03 -2.49
C ASP A 47 -9.99 7.98 -2.07
N SER A 48 -9.89 6.91 -2.87
CA SER A 48 -8.76 5.99 -2.96
C SER A 48 -8.28 5.46 -1.61
N CYS A 49 -9.11 4.62 -0.97
CA CYS A 49 -8.78 4.04 0.32
C CYS A 49 -7.95 2.75 0.20
N SER A 50 -6.91 2.62 1.00
CA SER A 50 -6.12 1.40 1.17
C SER A 50 -6.14 0.94 2.63
N SER A 51 -5.80 -0.33 2.89
CA SER A 51 -5.91 -0.88 4.24
C SER A 51 -4.70 -1.69 4.69
N ASN A 52 -4.45 -1.68 6.00
CA ASN A 52 -3.47 -2.55 6.66
C ASN A 52 -4.02 -3.11 7.96
N LEU A 53 -3.59 -4.31 8.31
CA LEU A 53 -3.91 -4.89 9.61
C LEU A 53 -3.10 -4.13 10.66
N TRP A 54 -3.81 -3.57 11.64
CA TRP A 54 -3.26 -2.70 12.67
C TRP A 54 -3.82 -3.14 14.02
N ASN A 55 -2.96 -3.79 14.83
CA ASN A 55 -3.40 -4.52 16.01
C ASN A 55 -4.49 -5.54 15.64
N ASN A 56 -5.66 -5.47 16.29
CA ASN A 56 -6.81 -6.35 16.03
C ASN A 56 -7.84 -5.74 15.06
N ASN A 57 -7.56 -4.56 14.51
CA ASN A 57 -8.45 -3.84 13.60
C ASN A 57 -7.77 -3.65 12.24
N VAL A 58 -8.54 -3.18 11.27
CA VAL A 58 -8.01 -2.83 9.97
C VAL A 58 -7.96 -1.31 9.88
N LEU A 59 -6.76 -0.77 9.78
CA LEU A 59 -6.53 0.65 9.53
C LEU A 59 -6.74 0.93 8.05
N TRP A 60 -7.62 1.88 7.75
CA TRP A 60 -7.85 2.41 6.42
C TRP A 60 -7.24 3.79 6.33
N VAL A 61 -6.49 4.04 5.27
CA VAL A 61 -5.99 5.38 4.92
C VAL A 61 -6.53 5.75 3.55
N CYS A 62 -7.06 6.95 3.43
CA CYS A 62 -7.70 7.45 2.22
C CYS A 62 -7.04 8.76 1.80
N ARG A 63 -7.12 9.07 0.50
CA ARG A 63 -6.71 10.35 -0.08
C ARG A 63 -7.75 11.44 0.26
N ASP A 64 -8.00 12.33 -0.69
CA ASP A 64 -8.93 13.44 -0.56
C ASP A 64 -10.26 13.02 0.08
N THR A 65 -10.63 13.76 1.12
CA THR A 65 -11.82 13.50 1.92
C THR A 65 -12.59 14.79 2.13
N GLU A 66 -13.90 14.74 1.92
CA GLU A 66 -14.82 15.85 2.16
C GLU A 66 -15.92 15.42 3.13
N GLN A 67 -16.40 16.39 3.92
CA GLN A 67 -17.57 16.19 4.75
C GLN A 67 -18.83 16.30 3.89
N LEU A 68 -19.80 15.42 4.13
CA LEU A 68 -21.13 15.51 3.54
C LEU A 68 -22.06 16.31 4.46
N ASN A 69 -22.84 17.23 3.88
CA ASN A 69 -23.93 17.89 4.59
C ASN A 69 -25.14 16.94 4.74
N SER A 70 -26.21 17.42 5.39
CA SER A 70 -27.45 16.64 5.60
C SER A 70 -28.16 16.21 4.31
N ALA A 71 -27.88 16.87 3.18
CA ALA A 71 -28.39 16.49 1.86
C ALA A 71 -27.47 15.49 1.13
N GLY A 72 -26.35 15.07 1.75
CA GLY A 72 -25.38 14.17 1.14
C GLY A 72 -24.49 14.85 0.08
N ASN A 73 -24.36 16.17 0.10
CA ASN A 73 -23.46 16.91 -0.79
C ASN A 73 -22.11 17.16 -0.10
N PRO A 74 -20.98 17.01 -0.81
CA PRO A 74 -19.66 17.37 -0.29
C PRO A 74 -19.58 18.86 0.01
N VAL A 75 -18.84 19.20 1.06
CA VAL A 75 -18.60 20.56 1.53
C VAL A 75 -17.10 20.77 1.70
N LEU A 76 -16.61 21.89 1.18
CA LEU A 76 -15.25 22.33 1.38
C LEU A 76 -14.95 22.58 2.87
N PRO A 77 -13.70 22.38 3.31
CA PRO A 77 -12.51 22.08 2.51
C PRO A 77 -12.34 20.59 2.16
N VAL A 78 -11.46 20.30 1.19
CA VAL A 78 -10.99 18.93 0.91
C VAL A 78 -9.77 18.63 1.79
N VAL A 79 -9.90 17.73 2.76
CA VAL A 79 -8.78 17.26 3.57
C VAL A 79 -7.94 16.30 2.75
N VAL A 80 -6.63 16.53 2.65
CA VAL A 80 -5.69 15.81 1.75
C VAL A 80 -5.59 14.30 1.98
N ASN A 81 -5.84 13.85 3.21
CA ASN A 81 -5.90 12.44 3.57
C ASN A 81 -6.60 12.27 4.92
N THR A 82 -7.21 11.12 5.13
CA THR A 82 -7.83 10.75 6.40
C THR A 82 -7.61 9.28 6.70
N ALA A 83 -7.96 8.86 7.91
CA ALA A 83 -7.91 7.47 8.29
C ALA A 83 -9.11 7.04 9.14
N SER A 84 -9.34 5.72 9.16
CA SER A 84 -10.43 5.08 9.89
C SER A 84 -10.04 3.68 10.31
N TYR A 85 -10.81 3.10 11.23
CA TYR A 85 -10.77 1.66 11.49
C TYR A 85 -12.02 0.97 10.96
N SER A 86 -11.86 -0.30 10.63
CA SER A 86 -12.96 -1.25 10.55
C SER A 86 -12.64 -2.51 11.34
N SER A 87 -13.67 -3.28 11.67
CA SER A 87 -13.53 -4.69 12.02
C SER A 87 -13.23 -5.53 10.77
N MET A 88 -13.01 -6.83 10.97
CA MET A 88 -13.06 -7.79 9.87
C MET A 88 -14.48 -7.87 9.29
N PRO A 89 -14.64 -8.15 7.98
CA PRO A 89 -15.95 -8.33 7.38
C PRO A 89 -16.65 -9.59 7.92
N ASN A 90 -17.99 -9.56 7.90
CA ASN A 90 -18.82 -10.72 8.27
C ASN A 90 -18.67 -11.89 7.29
N SER A 91 -19.19 -13.06 7.68
CA SER A 91 -19.22 -14.26 6.85
C SER A 91 -19.78 -13.99 5.43
N PRO A 92 -19.21 -14.61 4.38
CA PRO A 92 -19.73 -14.48 3.02
C PRO A 92 -21.17 -15.01 2.86
N SER A 93 -21.69 -15.80 3.81
CA SER A 93 -23.09 -16.23 3.83
C SER A 93 -24.08 -15.12 4.19
N ASN A 94 -23.61 -14.00 4.74
CA ASN A 94 -24.41 -12.81 5.04
C ASN A 94 -23.55 -11.55 4.83
N PRO A 95 -23.25 -11.19 3.57
CA PRO A 95 -22.38 -10.07 3.27
C PRO A 95 -23.10 -8.75 3.65
N GLN A 96 -22.39 -7.88 4.37
CA GLN A 96 -22.90 -6.59 4.81
C GLN A 96 -21.87 -5.49 4.52
N PRO A 97 -22.30 -4.26 4.24
CA PRO A 97 -21.41 -3.11 4.13
C PRO A 97 -20.46 -3.01 5.31
N LEU A 98 -19.18 -2.83 5.01
CA LEU A 98 -18.17 -2.64 6.04
C LEU A 98 -18.16 -1.16 6.46
N SER A 99 -18.40 -0.91 7.75
CA SER A 99 -18.40 0.44 8.30
C SER A 99 -17.00 0.91 8.67
N LEU A 100 -16.63 2.08 8.16
CA LEU A 100 -15.41 2.78 8.52
C LEU A 100 -15.71 3.78 9.64
N THR A 101 -15.08 3.57 10.80
CA THR A 101 -15.19 4.46 11.96
C THR A 101 -14.00 5.40 11.96
N SER A 102 -14.24 6.72 12.01
CA SER A 102 -13.20 7.76 12.05
C SER A 102 -13.17 8.38 13.44
N PRO A 103 -12.25 7.94 14.34
CA PRO A 103 -12.22 8.45 15.70
C PRO A 103 -11.64 9.87 15.77
N GLN A 104 -10.75 10.21 14.84
CA GLN A 104 -10.35 11.59 14.59
C GLN A 104 -11.49 12.25 13.80
N GLY A 105 -12.07 13.32 14.35
CA GLY A 105 -13.07 14.11 13.64
C GLY A 105 -12.55 14.65 12.31
N PHE A 106 -13.46 15.14 11.46
CA PHE A 106 -13.08 15.76 10.20
C PHE A 106 -12.29 17.06 10.41
N GLY A 107 -11.36 17.38 9.51
CA GLY A 107 -10.66 18.66 9.49
C GLY A 107 -9.20 18.63 9.94
N SER A 108 -8.60 17.45 10.17
CA SER A 108 -7.15 17.31 10.36
C SER A 108 -6.61 16.18 9.46
N PRO A 109 -5.56 16.42 8.66
CA PRO A 109 -4.90 15.36 7.89
C PRO A 109 -4.35 14.27 8.81
N PHE A 110 -4.49 13.01 8.40
CA PHE A 110 -3.90 11.89 9.14
C PHE A 110 -2.36 11.85 8.99
N TYR A 111 -1.88 12.08 7.77
CA TYR A 111 -0.50 12.41 7.43
C TYR A 111 -0.40 13.94 7.32
N PRO A 112 0.25 14.61 8.30
CA PRO A 112 0.39 16.06 8.28
C PRO A 112 1.17 16.53 7.05
N LEU A 113 0.74 17.64 6.46
CA LEU A 113 1.49 18.32 5.40
C LEU A 113 2.77 18.94 5.96
N GLU A 114 3.80 19.05 5.14
CA GLU A 114 5.03 19.74 5.49
C GLU A 114 4.85 21.26 5.50
N SER A 115 5.78 21.98 6.14
CA SER A 115 5.65 23.43 6.35
C SER A 115 5.61 24.26 5.06
N ASP A 116 6.15 23.73 3.96
CA ASP A 116 6.15 24.35 2.63
C ASP A 116 4.98 23.88 1.74
N GLU A 117 4.10 23.02 2.26
CA GLU A 117 2.96 22.43 1.52
C GLU A 117 1.63 23.11 1.84
N CYS A 118 1.60 24.45 1.88
CA CYS A 118 0.41 25.30 2.07
C CYS A 118 -0.57 24.89 3.21
N PRO A 119 -0.75 25.71 4.26
CA PRO A 119 -1.34 25.27 5.54
C PRO A 119 -2.81 24.82 5.48
N THR A 120 -3.60 25.31 4.51
CA THR A 120 -5.05 25.07 4.43
C THR A 120 -5.36 23.80 3.65
N PHE A 121 -4.99 22.62 4.19
CA PHE A 121 -5.17 21.33 3.50
C PHE A 121 -4.52 21.32 2.11
N GLY A 122 -3.35 21.96 2.01
CA GLY A 122 -2.57 22.05 0.79
C GLY A 122 -3.01 23.14 -0.16
N ALA A 123 -4.14 23.82 0.05
CA ALA A 123 -4.60 24.89 -0.83
C ALA A 123 -3.70 26.13 -0.73
N CYS A 124 -3.12 26.52 -1.85
CA CYS A 124 -2.22 27.67 -1.97
C CYS A 124 -2.96 28.93 -2.46
N SER A 125 -2.41 30.10 -2.16
CA SER A 125 -3.01 31.39 -2.55
C SER A 125 -3.03 31.66 -4.05
N ASP A 126 -2.21 30.93 -4.82
CA ASP A 126 -2.13 31.00 -6.28
C ASP A 126 -3.13 30.05 -6.99
N GLY A 127 -3.98 29.36 -6.22
CA GLY A 127 -4.97 28.41 -6.74
C GLY A 127 -4.42 27.00 -7.01
N THR A 128 -3.13 26.77 -6.77
CA THR A 128 -2.54 25.42 -6.79
C THR A 128 -2.80 24.68 -5.47
N ARG A 129 -2.51 23.36 -5.44
CA ARG A 129 -2.71 22.55 -4.24
C ARG A 129 -1.61 21.51 -4.04
N TRP A 130 -1.07 21.42 -2.83
CA TRP A 130 -0.27 20.29 -2.39
C TRP A 130 -1.18 19.16 -1.91
N VAL A 131 -0.84 17.92 -2.25
CA VAL A 131 -1.60 16.74 -1.80
C VAL A 131 -0.67 15.71 -1.18
N GLY A 132 -1.08 15.18 -0.02
CA GLY A 132 -0.44 14.06 0.65
C GLY A 132 -1.26 12.80 0.46
N TRP A 133 -1.21 12.20 -0.73
CA TRP A 133 -2.02 11.05 -1.12
C TRP A 133 -1.37 9.70 -0.76
N PRO A 134 -1.94 8.94 0.21
CA PRO A 134 -1.46 7.60 0.51
C PRO A 134 -1.86 6.61 -0.60
N ASP A 135 -0.99 6.42 -1.58
CA ASP A 135 -1.19 5.48 -2.69
C ASP A 135 -1.20 4.03 -2.24
N THR A 136 -0.57 3.75 -1.10
CA THR A 136 -0.53 2.46 -0.43
C THR A 136 -0.79 2.65 1.05
N GLY A 137 -1.16 1.57 1.73
CA GLY A 137 -1.24 1.62 3.18
C GLY A 137 0.15 1.48 3.82
N PRO A 138 0.28 1.77 5.13
CA PRO A 138 1.58 1.83 5.79
C PRO A 138 2.30 0.48 5.82
N VAL A 139 3.61 0.51 5.65
CA VAL A 139 4.53 -0.63 5.77
C VAL A 139 4.67 -1.00 7.24
N VAL A 140 3.94 -2.03 7.68
CA VAL A 140 4.01 -2.51 9.07
C VAL A 140 5.28 -3.34 9.27
N THR A 141 6.28 -2.74 9.94
CA THR A 141 7.61 -3.35 10.17
C THR A 141 7.68 -4.19 11.44
N PHE A 142 6.83 -3.89 12.43
CA PHE A 142 6.81 -4.64 13.68
C PHE A 142 5.42 -4.67 14.30
N ARG A 143 5.08 -5.82 14.88
CA ARG A 143 3.91 -6.02 15.75
C ARG A 143 4.36 -6.74 17.01
N GLY A 144 4.40 -5.99 18.11
CA GLY A 144 4.79 -6.48 19.42
C GLY A 144 3.63 -7.11 20.19
N SER A 145 3.99 -7.88 21.22
CA SER A 145 3.05 -8.31 22.25
C SER A 145 2.40 -7.08 22.92
N GLY A 146 1.08 -7.13 23.14
CA GLY A 146 0.33 -6.02 23.74
C GLY A 146 -0.23 -4.99 22.74
N GLY A 147 -0.15 -5.24 21.43
CA GLY A 147 -0.75 -4.34 20.42
C GLY A 147 0.12 -3.13 20.08
N ASN A 148 1.44 -3.24 20.29
CA ASN A 148 2.38 -2.25 19.81
C ASN A 148 2.65 -2.48 18.32
N THR A 149 2.27 -1.55 17.45
CA THR A 149 2.54 -1.60 16.01
C THR A 149 3.47 -0.46 15.63
N ASN A 150 4.54 -0.81 14.90
CA ASN A 150 5.46 0.12 14.25
C ASN A 150 5.26 0.05 12.74
N ALA A 151 5.11 1.19 12.08
CA ALA A 151 4.99 1.22 10.64
C ALA A 151 5.51 2.53 10.05
N TYR A 152 5.69 2.54 8.74
CA TYR A 152 6.07 3.73 7.99
C TYR A 152 5.20 3.91 6.75
N ALA A 153 5.07 5.13 6.25
CA ALA A 153 4.41 5.42 4.99
C ALA A 153 5.29 6.31 4.13
N PHE A 154 5.41 5.97 2.84
CA PHE A 154 6.11 6.77 1.85
C PHE A 154 5.08 7.63 1.12
N MET A 155 5.18 8.94 1.28
CA MET A 155 4.22 9.90 0.74
C MET A 155 4.86 10.69 -0.38
N SER A 156 4.22 10.72 -1.54
CA SER A 156 4.66 11.59 -2.64
C SER A 156 4.29 13.04 -2.36
N ARG A 157 5.23 13.96 -2.57
CA ARG A 157 5.02 15.41 -2.42
C ARG A 157 4.51 16.00 -3.74
N ASN A 158 3.22 15.84 -4.00
CA ASN A 158 2.61 16.25 -5.26
C ASN A 158 2.06 17.67 -5.18
N HIS A 159 2.41 18.50 -6.15
CA HIS A 159 1.89 19.85 -6.34
C HIS A 159 1.05 19.88 -7.61
N LEU A 160 -0.20 20.30 -7.48
CA LEU A 160 -1.22 20.22 -8.53
C LEU A 160 -1.70 21.60 -8.97
N SER A 161 -1.98 21.74 -10.26
CA SER A 161 -2.85 22.78 -10.82
C SER A 161 -4.07 22.09 -11.44
N GLY A 162 -5.23 22.21 -10.78
CA GLY A 162 -6.37 21.33 -11.04
C GLY A 162 -6.03 19.87 -10.72
N LEU A 163 -6.19 18.98 -11.70
CA LEU A 163 -5.80 17.55 -11.60
C LEU A 163 -4.40 17.28 -12.20
N SER A 164 -3.72 18.30 -12.71
CA SER A 164 -2.42 18.16 -13.36
C SER A 164 -1.30 18.37 -12.35
N GLN A 165 -0.39 17.39 -12.25
CA GLN A 165 0.83 17.53 -11.47
C GLN A 165 1.80 18.50 -12.16
N ILE A 166 2.30 19.49 -11.42
CA ILE A 166 3.16 20.57 -11.94
C ILE A 166 4.60 20.52 -11.42
N ASN A 167 4.92 19.52 -10.58
CA ASN A 167 6.27 19.28 -10.08
C ASN A 167 6.77 17.85 -10.40
N THR A 168 8.06 17.63 -10.22
CA THR A 168 8.63 16.28 -10.11
C THR A 168 8.72 15.95 -8.61
N PRO A 169 7.88 15.06 -8.06
CA PRO A 169 7.76 14.89 -6.63
C PRO A 169 9.01 14.23 -6.03
N SER A 170 9.43 14.73 -4.88
CA SER A 170 10.18 13.93 -3.90
C SER A 170 9.19 13.12 -3.06
N TYR A 171 9.70 12.23 -2.21
CA TYR A 171 8.88 11.39 -1.35
C TYR A 171 9.35 11.48 0.09
N SER A 172 8.44 11.78 0.99
CA SER A 172 8.70 11.88 2.43
C SER A 172 8.33 10.61 3.15
N LEU A 173 9.03 10.35 4.25
CA LEU A 173 8.81 9.19 5.09
C LEU A 173 8.09 9.63 6.36
N TYR A 174 6.92 9.04 6.61
CA TYR A 174 6.16 9.20 7.84
C TYR A 174 6.33 7.98 8.72
N HIS A 175 6.41 8.20 10.02
CA HIS A 175 6.49 7.16 11.04
C HIS A 175 5.18 7.07 11.79
N LEU A 176 4.69 5.84 12.00
CA LEU A 176 3.42 5.55 12.64
C LEU A 176 3.66 4.63 13.82
N LEU A 177 3.14 5.05 14.98
CA LEU A 177 3.22 4.30 16.23
C LEU A 177 1.82 4.09 16.80
N SER A 178 1.51 2.85 17.16
CA SER A 178 0.33 2.56 17.97
C SER A 178 0.40 3.31 19.30
N GLN A 179 -0.74 3.81 19.77
CA GLN A 179 -0.84 4.49 21.05
C GLN A 179 -1.59 3.61 22.06
N SER A 180 -1.15 3.61 23.31
CA SER A 180 -1.82 2.86 24.39
C SER A 180 -3.17 3.46 24.79
N SER A 181 -3.35 4.77 24.60
CA SER A 181 -4.56 5.51 24.97
C SER A 181 -5.19 6.31 23.82
N GLY A 182 -4.59 6.26 22.63
CA GLY A 182 -5.01 7.03 21.47
C GLY A 182 -5.99 6.26 20.58
N PRO A 183 -7.00 6.94 20.01
CA PRO A 183 -7.99 6.27 19.19
C PRO A 183 -7.49 6.04 17.75
N MET A 184 -6.31 6.55 17.39
CA MET A 184 -5.62 6.39 16.10
C MET A 184 -4.10 6.29 16.34
N PRO A 185 -3.30 5.79 15.37
CA PRO A 185 -1.85 5.84 15.47
C PRO A 185 -1.35 7.29 15.59
N SER A 186 -0.29 7.52 16.36
CA SER A 186 0.49 8.75 16.19
C SER A 186 1.17 8.70 14.84
N VAL A 187 1.16 9.82 14.14
CA VAL A 187 1.86 10.01 12.86
C VAL A 187 2.78 11.21 12.99
N SER A 188 4.05 11.03 12.60
CA SER A 188 5.02 12.11 12.50
C SER A 188 5.80 12.03 11.19
N LEU A 189 6.25 13.17 10.68
CA LEU A 189 7.24 13.21 9.61
C LEU A 189 8.57 12.70 10.17
N ALA A 190 9.07 11.57 9.66
CA ALA A 190 10.36 11.03 10.06
C ALA A 190 11.49 11.69 9.26
N VAL A 191 11.36 11.70 7.93
CA VAL A 191 12.35 12.29 7.04
C VAL A 191 11.65 12.98 5.87
N SER A 192 11.80 14.30 5.76
CA SER A 192 11.38 15.06 4.58
C SER A 192 12.20 14.67 3.36
N SER A 193 11.53 14.51 2.21
CA SER A 193 12.15 14.19 0.92
C SER A 193 13.14 13.02 1.01
N PHE A 194 12.76 11.99 1.79
CA PHE A 194 13.51 10.75 1.96
C PHE A 194 13.98 10.19 0.62
N TRP A 195 13.13 10.15 -0.40
CA TRP A 195 13.58 9.99 -1.79
C TRP A 195 13.57 11.36 -2.48
N SER A 196 14.69 11.76 -3.08
CA SER A 196 14.72 13.00 -3.87
C SER A 196 13.92 12.85 -5.17
N SER A 197 13.63 13.96 -5.84
CA SER A 197 12.93 13.97 -7.14
C SER A 197 13.68 13.25 -8.27
N SER A 198 15.00 13.05 -8.11
CA SER A 198 15.86 12.30 -9.03
C SER A 198 15.97 10.81 -8.71
N GLN A 199 15.31 10.34 -7.64
CA GLN A 199 15.28 8.94 -7.21
C GLN A 199 13.91 8.31 -7.48
N ILE A 200 13.87 6.97 -7.51
CA ILE A 200 12.62 6.23 -7.45
C ILE A 200 12.05 6.35 -6.02
N GLY A 201 10.75 6.63 -5.91
CA GLY A 201 10.03 6.60 -4.65
C GLY A 201 9.75 5.17 -4.19
N TYR A 202 10.76 4.43 -3.72
CA TYR A 202 10.54 3.06 -3.26
C TYR A 202 9.59 3.02 -2.06
N GLY A 203 8.59 2.16 -2.12
CA GLY A 203 7.56 1.99 -1.09
C GLY A 203 6.29 2.81 -1.33
N SER A 204 6.30 3.76 -2.28
CA SER A 204 5.10 4.54 -2.60
C SER A 204 4.11 3.78 -3.48
N ALA A 205 4.57 2.83 -4.32
CA ALA A 205 3.71 2.10 -5.25
C ALA A 205 3.15 0.79 -4.66
N ALA A 206 3.97 0.06 -3.89
CA ALA A 206 3.54 -1.11 -3.11
C ALA A 206 4.61 -1.46 -2.08
N SER A 207 4.24 -2.26 -1.07
CA SER A 207 5.19 -2.82 -0.12
C SER A 207 4.73 -4.17 0.41
N VAL A 208 5.67 -5.00 0.84
CA VAL A 208 5.41 -6.26 1.57
C VAL A 208 6.56 -6.55 2.52
N VAL A 209 6.25 -6.95 3.75
CA VAL A 209 7.25 -7.36 4.75
C VAL A 209 7.28 -8.88 4.82
N MET A 210 8.46 -9.47 4.58
CA MET A 210 8.64 -10.90 4.47
C MET A 210 10.10 -11.29 4.73
N ASN A 211 10.33 -12.43 5.39
CA ASN A 211 11.66 -13.04 5.55
C ASN A 211 12.74 -12.08 6.07
N GLY A 212 12.38 -11.20 7.01
CA GLY A 212 13.31 -10.23 7.60
C GLY A 212 13.61 -9.01 6.73
N TYR A 213 12.87 -8.78 5.65
CA TYR A 213 12.98 -7.61 4.80
C TYR A 213 11.63 -6.91 4.62
N ALA A 214 11.66 -5.58 4.49
CA ALA A 214 10.60 -4.83 3.84
C ALA A 214 10.97 -4.66 2.37
N TYR A 215 10.16 -5.22 1.48
CA TYR A 215 10.28 -5.05 0.03
C TYR A 215 9.42 -3.85 -0.38
N LEU A 216 10.04 -2.90 -1.06
CA LEU A 216 9.53 -1.56 -1.30
C LEU A 216 9.55 -1.29 -2.81
N TYR A 217 8.38 -1.18 -3.42
CA TYR A 217 8.22 -1.00 -4.86
C TYR A 217 7.96 0.47 -5.16
N GLY A 218 8.56 0.97 -6.24
CA GLY A 218 8.34 2.33 -6.73
C GLY A 218 8.15 2.36 -8.24
N ALA A 219 7.37 3.33 -8.72
CA ALA A 219 7.10 3.49 -10.14
C ALA A 219 8.33 4.00 -10.91
N THR A 220 8.67 3.34 -12.02
CA THR A 220 9.64 3.81 -13.00
C THR A 220 8.98 4.76 -14.01
N PRO A 221 9.75 5.61 -14.71
CA PRO A 221 9.20 6.49 -15.76
C PRO A 221 8.50 5.75 -16.91
N ASP A 222 8.83 4.48 -17.17
CA ASP A 222 8.20 3.64 -18.20
C ASP A 222 6.96 2.88 -17.71
N GLY A 223 6.41 3.22 -16.54
CA GLY A 223 5.17 2.65 -16.03
C GLY A 223 5.29 1.24 -15.45
N LYS A 224 6.49 0.84 -15.03
CA LYS A 224 6.78 -0.45 -14.38
C LYS A 224 7.19 -0.24 -12.92
N LEU A 225 7.44 -1.33 -12.21
CA LEU A 225 7.94 -1.29 -10.84
C LEU A 225 9.45 -1.49 -10.81
N ALA A 226 10.14 -0.71 -9.99
CA ALA A 226 11.48 -1.00 -9.49
C ALA A 226 11.39 -1.42 -8.02
N LEU A 227 12.39 -2.15 -7.54
CA LEU A 227 12.39 -2.75 -6.21
C LEU A 227 13.61 -2.37 -5.37
N ALA A 228 13.36 -1.99 -4.14
CA ALA A 228 14.33 -1.96 -3.06
C ALA A 228 13.91 -2.92 -1.95
N ARG A 229 14.86 -3.34 -1.10
CA ARG A 229 14.57 -4.01 0.16
C ARG A 229 15.34 -3.34 1.29
N ALA A 230 14.72 -3.24 2.45
CA ALA A 230 15.36 -2.77 3.67
C ALA A 230 15.39 -3.90 4.70
N ALA A 231 16.57 -4.24 5.19
CA ALA A 231 16.72 -5.24 6.24
C ALA A 231 15.97 -4.81 7.50
N GLN A 232 15.14 -5.70 8.04
CA GLN A 232 14.47 -5.49 9.31
C GLN A 232 15.44 -5.86 10.43
N THR A 233 16.28 -4.91 10.83
CA THR A 233 17.22 -5.08 11.94
C THR A 233 16.60 -4.60 13.26
N GLY A 234 16.92 -5.29 14.36
CA GLY A 234 16.46 -4.93 15.70
C GLY A 234 14.97 -5.15 15.97
N PHE A 235 14.47 -4.56 17.06
CA PHE A 235 13.12 -4.81 17.58
C PHE A 235 12.01 -4.00 16.88
N LEU A 236 12.33 -3.07 15.98
CA LEU A 236 11.34 -2.14 15.41
C LEU A 236 11.37 -2.01 13.88
N GLY A 237 12.45 -2.41 13.18
CA GLY A 237 12.59 -2.18 11.74
C GLY A 237 12.63 -0.69 11.40
N ALA A 238 13.81 -0.14 11.12
CA ALA A 238 14.02 1.29 10.90
C ALA A 238 14.08 1.63 9.40
N LEU A 239 12.94 1.97 8.78
CA LEU A 239 12.91 2.32 7.36
C LEU A 239 13.51 3.71 7.06
N ASP A 240 13.75 4.52 8.08
CA ASP A 240 14.44 5.80 8.00
C ASP A 240 15.97 5.67 7.85
N ASP A 241 16.55 4.49 8.08
CA ASP A 241 17.98 4.23 7.89
C ASP A 241 18.28 3.67 6.49
N LYS A 242 18.75 4.54 5.57
CA LYS A 242 19.15 4.16 4.21
C LYS A 242 20.31 3.17 4.15
N SER A 243 21.11 3.01 5.20
CA SER A 243 22.22 2.04 5.22
C SER A 243 21.74 0.59 5.18
N LEU A 244 20.48 0.34 5.53
CA LEU A 244 19.83 -0.98 5.50
C LEU A 244 19.30 -1.36 4.12
N TYR A 245 19.38 -0.47 3.14
CA TYR A 245 18.73 -0.62 1.83
C TYR A 245 19.63 -1.29 0.81
N GLU A 246 19.03 -2.17 0.03
CA GLU A 246 19.56 -2.73 -1.21
C GLU A 246 18.55 -2.54 -2.33
N TYR A 247 19.03 -2.35 -3.54
CA TYR A 247 18.25 -2.04 -4.74
C TYR A 247 18.45 -3.14 -5.76
N TYR A 248 17.38 -3.60 -6.39
CA TYR A 248 17.47 -4.62 -7.43
C TYR A 248 17.72 -3.94 -8.78
N VAL A 249 18.94 -4.07 -9.30
CA VAL A 249 19.39 -3.43 -10.53
C VAL A 249 20.13 -4.45 -11.38
N ASN A 250 19.76 -4.56 -12.66
CA ASN A 250 20.43 -5.45 -13.61
C ASN A 250 20.52 -6.92 -13.13
N GLY A 251 19.45 -7.42 -12.52
CA GLY A 251 19.37 -8.80 -12.04
C GLY A 251 20.07 -9.08 -10.70
N ALA A 252 20.62 -8.06 -10.04
CA ALA A 252 21.38 -8.22 -8.80
C ALA A 252 21.01 -7.16 -7.74
N TRP A 253 21.20 -7.50 -6.47
CA TRP A 253 21.09 -6.57 -5.36
C TRP A 253 22.36 -5.72 -5.25
N THR A 254 22.20 -4.41 -5.13
CA THR A 254 23.29 -3.44 -4.90
C THR A 254 22.95 -2.48 -3.77
N ARG A 255 23.95 -1.93 -3.08
CA ARG A 255 23.76 -0.90 -2.04
C ARG A 255 23.73 0.52 -2.60
N THR A 256 24.04 0.69 -3.88
CA THR A 256 24.01 2.00 -4.54
C THR A 256 22.62 2.23 -5.12
N ALA A 257 21.92 3.25 -4.60
CA ALA A 257 20.63 3.65 -5.13
C ALA A 257 20.77 4.09 -6.59
N PRO A 258 20.00 3.51 -7.53
CA PRO A 258 20.01 3.97 -8.91
C PRO A 258 19.34 5.35 -9.04
N SER A 259 19.69 6.10 -10.08
CA SER A 259 18.89 7.26 -10.48
C SER A 259 17.53 6.81 -11.04
N ARG A 260 16.56 7.71 -11.03
CA ARG A 260 15.22 7.47 -11.60
C ARG A 260 15.22 7.07 -13.08
N THR A 261 16.27 7.44 -13.81
CA THR A 261 16.43 7.19 -15.25
C THR A 261 17.46 6.11 -15.55
N ALA A 262 17.96 5.41 -14.53
CA ALA A 262 18.90 4.31 -14.75
C ALA A 262 18.26 3.20 -15.59
N SER A 263 19.05 2.59 -16.48
CA SER A 263 18.62 1.43 -17.24
C SER A 263 18.51 0.19 -16.34
N ASN A 264 17.70 -0.78 -16.76
CA ASN A 264 17.61 -2.11 -16.15
C ASN A 264 17.22 -2.10 -14.65
N ILE A 265 16.44 -1.11 -14.21
CA ILE A 265 15.83 -1.05 -12.87
C ILE A 265 14.40 -1.60 -12.84
N ALA A 266 13.74 -1.68 -13.99
CA ALA A 266 12.35 -2.11 -14.09
C ALA A 266 12.24 -3.64 -14.03
N LEU A 267 11.34 -4.12 -13.17
CA LEU A 267 10.99 -5.53 -13.08
C LEU A 267 10.13 -5.94 -14.30
N PRO A 268 10.48 -7.03 -15.00
CA PRO A 268 9.67 -7.54 -16.11
C PRO A 268 8.24 -7.89 -15.69
N ASN A 269 7.27 -7.72 -16.60
CA ASN A 269 5.85 -8.05 -16.40
C ASN A 269 5.18 -7.39 -15.18
N THR A 270 5.69 -6.25 -14.73
CA THR A 270 5.08 -5.43 -13.69
C THR A 270 4.40 -4.19 -14.28
N SER A 271 3.45 -3.63 -13.53
CA SER A 271 2.77 -2.38 -13.85
C SER A 271 2.83 -1.45 -12.63
N SER A 272 3.09 -0.17 -12.87
CA SER A 272 3.01 0.86 -11.83
C SER A 272 1.60 1.42 -11.65
N ALA A 273 0.60 0.89 -12.34
CA ALA A 273 -0.78 1.16 -12.00
C ALA A 273 -1.02 0.78 -10.53
N GLN A 274 -1.83 1.58 -9.84
CA GLN A 274 -2.07 1.38 -8.41
C GLN A 274 -2.54 -0.05 -8.15
N GLY A 275 -1.96 -0.66 -7.11
CA GLY A 275 -2.22 -2.04 -6.74
C GLY A 275 -1.60 -2.40 -5.40
N THR A 276 -1.67 -3.68 -5.07
CA THR A 276 -1.21 -4.22 -3.80
C THR A 276 -0.35 -5.43 -4.05
N ILE A 277 0.81 -5.47 -3.39
CA ILE A 277 1.67 -6.65 -3.36
C ILE A 277 1.57 -7.30 -1.99
N TYR A 278 1.39 -8.62 -1.97
CA TYR A 278 1.37 -9.41 -0.75
C TYR A 278 1.89 -10.82 -1.01
N TRP A 279 2.11 -11.59 0.05
CA TRP A 279 2.44 -12.99 -0.05
C TRP A 279 1.22 -13.88 0.17
N SER A 280 1.01 -14.84 -0.73
CA SER A 280 -0.05 -15.83 -0.61
C SER A 280 0.54 -17.16 -0.11
N PRO A 281 0.19 -17.63 1.10
CA PRO A 281 0.60 -18.94 1.56
C PRO A 281 -0.05 -20.08 0.76
N LYS A 282 -1.24 -19.87 0.18
CA LYS A 282 -1.92 -20.84 -0.69
C LYS A 282 -1.10 -21.21 -1.92
N TRP A 283 -0.39 -20.25 -2.50
CA TRP A 283 0.40 -20.44 -3.72
C TRP A 283 1.91 -20.43 -3.48
N ASN A 284 2.34 -20.18 -2.23
CA ASN A 284 3.75 -19.97 -1.89
C ASN A 284 4.41 -18.99 -2.87
N SER A 285 3.74 -17.85 -3.11
CA SER A 285 4.11 -16.87 -4.12
C SER A 285 3.77 -15.45 -3.68
N TYR A 286 4.56 -14.48 -4.13
CA TYR A 286 4.17 -13.07 -4.15
C TYR A 286 3.06 -12.88 -5.16
N VAL A 287 2.12 -12.01 -4.83
CA VAL A 287 0.94 -11.70 -5.64
C VAL A 287 0.85 -10.19 -5.77
N TRP A 288 0.69 -9.71 -6.99
CA TRP A 288 0.27 -8.36 -7.30
C TRP A 288 -1.18 -8.40 -7.77
N ILE A 289 -2.04 -7.58 -7.17
CA ILE A 289 -3.38 -7.27 -7.67
C ILE A 289 -3.47 -5.77 -7.86
N GLY A 290 -3.79 -5.35 -9.08
CA GLY A 290 -3.95 -3.93 -9.42
C GLY A 290 -4.75 -3.75 -10.69
N GLY A 291 -4.84 -2.52 -11.17
CA GLY A 291 -5.69 -2.16 -12.30
C GLY A 291 -4.93 -1.82 -13.57
N ASP A 292 -5.67 -1.42 -14.60
CA ASP A 292 -5.16 -0.82 -15.84
C ASP A 292 -5.26 0.71 -15.84
N GLY A 293 -5.59 1.31 -14.69
CA GLY A 293 -5.73 2.75 -14.51
C GLY A 293 -7.16 3.25 -14.71
N PHE A 294 -7.26 4.58 -14.83
CA PHE A 294 -8.52 5.30 -15.04
C PHE A 294 -8.96 5.22 -16.51
N PRO A 295 -10.27 5.21 -16.83
CA PRO A 295 -11.45 5.33 -15.95
C PRO A 295 -12.15 3.99 -15.65
N ASN A 296 -11.42 2.88 -15.67
CA ASN A 296 -12.00 1.54 -15.54
C ASN A 296 -11.77 0.93 -14.15
N ALA A 297 -12.56 -0.09 -13.83
CA ALA A 297 -12.39 -0.91 -12.63
C ALA A 297 -11.98 -2.36 -13.00
N ASN A 298 -11.03 -2.52 -13.92
CA ASN A 298 -10.50 -3.85 -14.24
C ASN A 298 -9.44 -4.24 -13.23
N PHE A 299 -9.49 -5.49 -12.74
CA PHE A 299 -8.51 -6.04 -11.84
C PHE A 299 -7.72 -7.15 -12.52
N TYR A 300 -6.41 -7.02 -12.44
CA TYR A 300 -5.43 -7.97 -12.95
C TYR A 300 -4.65 -8.59 -11.79
N ILE A 301 -4.20 -9.82 -11.99
CA ILE A 301 -3.38 -10.55 -11.04
C ILE A 301 -2.11 -11.05 -11.71
N SER A 302 -0.99 -10.93 -10.99
CA SER A 302 0.30 -11.52 -11.36
C SER A 302 0.92 -12.19 -10.15
N THR A 303 1.71 -13.25 -10.36
CA THR A 303 2.42 -13.95 -9.29
C THR A 303 3.92 -14.05 -9.58
N ALA A 304 4.71 -14.19 -8.50
CA ALA A 304 6.14 -14.43 -8.60
C ALA A 304 6.65 -15.30 -7.44
N PRO A 305 7.64 -16.17 -7.67
CA PRO A 305 8.26 -16.95 -6.59
C PRO A 305 9.14 -16.10 -5.66
N ASN A 306 9.70 -15.01 -6.17
CA ASN A 306 10.54 -14.06 -5.45
C ASN A 306 10.00 -12.62 -5.63
N PRO A 307 10.31 -11.67 -4.74
CA PRO A 307 9.77 -10.32 -4.82
C PRO A 307 10.22 -9.55 -6.07
N GLU A 308 11.40 -9.86 -6.60
CA GLU A 308 11.93 -9.35 -7.87
C GLU A 308 11.35 -10.05 -9.12
N GLY A 309 10.68 -11.19 -8.96
CA GLY A 309 10.17 -12.00 -10.06
C GLY A 309 10.83 -13.38 -10.21
N PRO A 310 10.71 -14.02 -11.39
CA PRO A 310 10.00 -13.52 -12.56
C PRO A 310 8.49 -13.41 -12.30
N TRP A 311 7.92 -12.24 -12.58
CA TRP A 311 6.47 -12.02 -12.51
C TRP A 311 5.78 -12.63 -13.73
N THR A 312 4.64 -13.28 -13.51
CA THR A 312 3.78 -13.74 -14.62
C THR A 312 3.21 -12.56 -15.39
N ALA A 313 2.83 -12.78 -16.65
CA ALA A 313 1.96 -11.83 -17.33
C ALA A 313 0.69 -11.60 -16.50
N ALA A 314 0.26 -10.34 -16.41
CA ALA A 314 -0.93 -9.97 -15.66
C ALA A 314 -2.19 -10.51 -16.34
N ALA A 315 -3.00 -11.27 -15.62
CA ALA A 315 -4.26 -11.82 -16.11
C ALA A 315 -5.44 -11.07 -15.50
N ARG A 316 -6.37 -10.57 -16.33
CA ARG A 316 -7.61 -9.96 -15.82
C ARG A 316 -8.48 -11.04 -15.21
N PHE A 317 -8.94 -10.84 -13.98
CA PHE A 317 -9.79 -11.82 -13.26
C PHE A 317 -11.12 -11.24 -12.79
N TYR A 318 -11.26 -9.90 -12.76
CA TYR A 318 -12.48 -9.24 -12.34
C TYR A 318 -12.64 -7.87 -13.02
N THR A 319 -13.89 -7.45 -13.24
CA THR A 319 -14.25 -6.11 -13.71
C THR A 319 -15.36 -5.57 -12.81
N GLY A 320 -15.07 -4.48 -12.11
CA GLY A 320 -16.02 -3.75 -11.28
C GLY A 320 -16.90 -2.81 -12.10
N THR A 321 -17.95 -2.29 -11.45
CA THR A 321 -18.81 -1.27 -12.04
C THR A 321 -18.10 0.07 -12.13
N VAL A 322 -18.28 0.77 -13.24
CA VAL A 322 -17.89 2.18 -13.41
C VAL A 322 -19.02 3.09 -12.91
N GLY A 323 -18.68 4.25 -12.37
CA GLY A 323 -19.64 5.23 -11.87
C GLY A 323 -20.28 6.06 -12.98
N ASN A 324 -21.30 6.83 -12.64
CA ASN A 324 -22.00 7.74 -13.56
C ASN A 324 -21.53 9.21 -13.46
N GLY A 325 -20.49 9.48 -12.66
CA GLY A 325 -19.81 10.77 -12.58
C GLY A 325 -18.73 10.95 -13.65
N SER A 326 -18.14 12.13 -13.68
CA SER A 326 -17.17 12.58 -14.68
C SER A 326 -15.88 11.76 -14.72
N LEU A 327 -15.48 11.19 -13.57
CA LEU A 327 -14.25 10.42 -13.40
C LEU A 327 -14.43 8.89 -13.52
N GLY A 328 -15.65 8.36 -13.64
CA GLY A 328 -15.84 6.91 -13.76
C GLY A 328 -15.32 6.10 -12.56
N ALA A 329 -14.25 5.31 -12.74
CA ALA A 329 -13.63 4.48 -11.71
C ALA A 329 -12.09 4.43 -11.79
N TYR A 330 -11.44 4.26 -10.63
CA TYR A 330 -9.98 4.22 -10.52
C TYR A 330 -9.55 3.66 -9.14
N SER A 331 -8.24 3.63 -8.86
CA SER A 331 -7.68 3.21 -7.56
C SER A 331 -8.09 1.81 -7.10
N THR A 332 -7.86 0.83 -7.96
CA THR A 332 -8.07 -0.60 -7.69
C THR A 332 -7.06 -1.11 -6.67
N VAL A 333 -7.53 -1.54 -5.51
CA VAL A 333 -6.70 -1.98 -4.37
C VAL A 333 -7.17 -3.35 -3.88
N ALA A 334 -6.23 -4.18 -3.43
CA ALA A 334 -6.55 -5.41 -2.72
C ALA A 334 -6.25 -5.26 -1.22
N HIS A 335 -6.97 -6.01 -0.38
CA HIS A 335 -6.94 -5.85 1.07
C HIS A 335 -6.57 -7.17 1.77
N PRO A 336 -5.28 -7.57 1.76
CA PRO A 336 -4.80 -8.75 2.49
C PRO A 336 -5.14 -8.69 3.98
N SER A 337 -5.25 -7.49 4.55
CA SER A 337 -5.64 -7.25 5.94
C SER A 337 -7.08 -7.65 6.29
N LEU A 338 -7.94 -7.86 5.28
CA LEU A 338 -9.32 -8.32 5.47
C LEU A 338 -9.46 -9.84 5.30
N THR A 339 -8.35 -10.57 5.30
CA THR A 339 -8.32 -12.03 5.14
C THR A 339 -8.00 -12.75 6.45
N ASP A 340 -8.31 -14.04 6.51
CA ASP A 340 -7.94 -14.94 7.61
C ASP A 340 -6.48 -15.45 7.51
N GLY A 341 -5.72 -14.95 6.52
CA GLY A 341 -4.34 -15.35 6.27
C GLY A 341 -4.18 -16.70 5.56
N THR A 342 -5.26 -17.43 5.22
CA THR A 342 -5.15 -18.72 4.51
C THR A 342 -4.79 -18.56 3.03
N GLY A 343 -5.04 -17.38 2.47
CA GLY A 343 -4.89 -17.11 1.03
C GLY A 343 -6.03 -17.67 0.18
N ASN A 344 -7.10 -18.22 0.76
CA ASN A 344 -8.24 -18.76 0.02
C ASN A 344 -9.15 -17.69 -0.60
N TYR A 345 -9.07 -16.46 -0.12
CA TYR A 345 -9.83 -15.35 -0.66
C TYR A 345 -9.07 -14.04 -0.45
N ILE A 346 -9.49 -13.02 -1.19
CA ILE A 346 -9.01 -11.65 -1.03
C ILE A 346 -10.20 -10.69 -1.13
N PHE A 347 -10.11 -9.53 -0.49
CA PHE A 347 -11.04 -8.44 -0.72
C PHE A 347 -10.41 -7.41 -1.67
N ILE A 348 -11.22 -6.85 -2.55
CA ILE A 348 -10.82 -5.78 -3.47
C ILE A 348 -11.78 -4.59 -3.37
N THR A 349 -11.25 -3.38 -3.53
CA THR A 349 -12.04 -2.15 -3.67
C THR A 349 -11.51 -1.29 -4.80
N TRP A 350 -12.31 -0.32 -5.22
CA TRP A 350 -11.92 0.72 -6.16
C TRP A 350 -12.72 1.99 -5.88
N THR A 351 -12.18 3.16 -6.21
CA THR A 351 -12.95 4.41 -6.18
C THR A 351 -13.89 4.44 -7.36
N ARG A 352 -15.12 4.86 -7.11
CA ARG A 352 -16.11 5.10 -8.14
C ARG A 352 -16.77 6.46 -7.91
N THR A 353 -16.80 7.29 -8.94
CA THR A 353 -17.41 8.62 -8.87
C THR A 353 -18.85 8.54 -9.34
N ASN A 354 -19.79 8.87 -8.47
CA ASN A 354 -21.22 8.80 -8.76
C ASN A 354 -21.91 10.14 -8.49
N LYS A 355 -23.00 10.39 -9.20
CA LYS A 355 -23.91 11.49 -8.90
C LYS A 355 -24.92 11.04 -7.86
N ASN A 356 -25.05 11.80 -6.78
CA ASN A 356 -26.10 11.62 -5.79
C ASN A 356 -27.47 12.07 -6.36
N SER A 357 -28.53 12.03 -5.55
CA SER A 357 -29.89 12.41 -5.98
C SER A 357 -30.03 13.88 -6.38
N ALA A 358 -29.11 14.75 -5.96
CA ALA A 358 -29.03 16.15 -6.37
C ALA A 358 -28.16 16.37 -7.63
N GLY A 359 -27.62 15.30 -8.23
CA GLY A 359 -26.73 15.38 -9.38
C GLY A 359 -25.29 15.76 -9.05
N VAL A 360 -24.92 15.83 -7.77
CA VAL A 360 -23.58 16.22 -7.29
C VAL A 360 -22.68 14.99 -7.20
N GLU A 361 -21.42 15.14 -7.62
CA GLU A 361 -20.46 14.04 -7.62
C GLU A 361 -19.97 13.71 -6.20
N VAL A 362 -19.94 12.41 -5.89
CA VAL A 362 -19.45 11.82 -4.64
C VAL A 362 -18.62 10.58 -4.97
N TYR A 363 -17.72 10.21 -4.07
CA TYR A 363 -16.95 8.98 -4.16
C TYR A 363 -17.63 7.89 -3.34
N ASP A 364 -17.70 6.69 -3.91
CA ASP A 364 -17.92 5.47 -3.16
C ASP A 364 -16.84 4.43 -3.43
N GLN A 365 -16.77 3.45 -2.54
CA GLN A 365 -15.76 2.40 -2.53
C GLN A 365 -16.47 1.04 -2.46
N PRO A 366 -16.83 0.42 -3.59
CA PRO A 366 -17.39 -0.93 -3.58
C PRO A 366 -16.39 -1.93 -2.98
N LEU A 367 -16.89 -2.90 -2.20
CA LEU A 367 -16.11 -3.95 -1.58
C LEU A 367 -16.57 -5.32 -2.10
N VAL A 368 -15.63 -6.06 -2.69
CA VAL A 368 -15.90 -7.39 -3.24
C VAL A 368 -14.93 -8.40 -2.66
N ARG A 369 -15.46 -9.51 -2.18
CA ARG A 369 -14.68 -10.71 -1.84
C ARG A 369 -14.52 -11.56 -3.09
N VAL A 370 -13.31 -12.02 -3.34
CA VAL A 370 -12.94 -12.94 -4.41
C VAL A 370 -12.39 -14.20 -3.79
N ASP A 371 -13.10 -15.31 -3.95
CA ASP A 371 -12.68 -16.63 -3.49
C ASP A 371 -11.91 -17.34 -4.60
N TRP A 372 -10.78 -17.96 -4.24
CA TRP A 372 -9.89 -18.67 -5.16
C TRP A 372 -10.20 -20.18 -5.16
N GLN A 373 -9.92 -20.86 -6.28
CA GLN A 373 -10.02 -22.33 -6.38
C GLN A 373 -9.02 -23.05 -5.50
#